data_AF-A0A7K9SEJ6-F1
#
_entry.id   AF-A0A7K9SEJ6-F1
#
_cell.length_a   1.000
_cell.length_b   1.000
_cell.length_c   1.000
_cell.angle_alpha   90.00
_cell.angle_beta   90.00
_cell.angle_gamma   90.00
#
_symmetry.space_group_name_H-M   'P 1'
#
loop_
_entity.id
_entity.type
_entity.pdbx_description
1 polymer ?
#
loop_
_entity_poly.entity_id
_entity_poly.type
_entity_poly.pdbx_seq_one_letter_code
_entity_poly.pdbx_strand_id
1 'polypeptide(L)'
;QVDCSTYPNITNEEGREVPVCSDDDVPICGSDGVTYRSECRLCAYNTEYGTNVSKDHDGECKEAAPVDCSRYPNTTSQEGKVVLLCQKDLSPVCGTNWVTYDNECELCARNQAENGFWGQTNGPSSPWQLDAEPDAGRGYSYTFIYFLQVDCSDYPKPVCSSDYMPVCASDNSTHTNKCTFCNAVADSNGTITLSHFGKC
;
A
#
# COMPACT_ATOMS: atom_id res chain seq x y z
N GLN A 1 -15.09 4.85 0.99
CA GLN A 1 -15.05 3.68 1.88
C GLN A 1 -16.18 2.76 1.47
N VAL A 2 -15.91 1.46 1.34
CA VAL A 2 -16.93 0.46 0.93
C VAL A 2 -17.69 0.01 2.17
N ASP A 3 -19.02 0.00 2.10
CA ASP A 3 -19.88 -0.50 3.18
C ASP A 3 -20.29 -1.94 2.89
N CYS A 4 -19.52 -2.89 3.45
CA CYS A 4 -19.76 -4.31 3.26
C CYS A 4 -21.05 -4.83 3.92
N SER A 5 -21.65 -4.08 4.85
CA SER A 5 -22.89 -4.47 5.53
C SER A 5 -24.13 -4.32 4.65
N THR A 6 -23.99 -3.70 3.48
CA THR A 6 -25.07 -3.54 2.50
C THR A 6 -25.35 -4.80 1.69
N TYR A 7 -24.43 -5.77 1.67
CA TYR A 7 -24.56 -7.00 0.90
C TYR A 7 -25.17 -8.12 1.75
N PRO A 8 -26.07 -8.95 1.17
CA PRO A 8 -26.60 -10.12 1.87
C PRO A 8 -25.49 -11.16 2.06
N ASN A 9 -25.35 -11.73 3.26
CA ASN A 9 -24.28 -12.70 3.57
C ASN A 9 -24.78 -14.15 3.58
N ILE A 10 -23.85 -15.09 3.33
CA ILE A 10 -24.03 -16.53 3.59
C ILE A 10 -22.92 -17.02 4.51
N THR A 11 -23.19 -18.09 5.27
CA THR A 11 -22.18 -18.76 6.08
C THR A 11 -21.46 -19.81 5.24
N ASN A 12 -20.13 -19.69 5.09
CA ASN A 12 -19.33 -20.70 4.40
C ASN A 12 -19.08 -21.93 5.29
N GLU A 13 -18.42 -22.98 4.74
CA GLU A 13 -18.14 -24.22 5.48
C GLU A 13 -17.26 -24.01 6.73
N GLU A 14 -16.51 -22.91 6.77
CA GLU A 14 -15.68 -22.50 7.91
C GLU A 14 -16.42 -21.63 8.94
N GLY A 15 -17.72 -21.38 8.75
CA GLY A 15 -18.52 -20.56 9.67
C GLY A 15 -18.40 -19.05 9.46
N ARG A 16 -17.76 -18.59 8.38
CA ARG A 16 -17.57 -17.15 8.08
C ARG A 16 -18.74 -16.58 7.27
N GLU A 17 -19.16 -15.36 7.59
CA GLU A 17 -20.22 -14.64 6.88
C GLU A 17 -19.68 -13.93 5.63
N VAL A 18 -19.78 -14.57 4.47
CA VAL A 18 -19.28 -14.04 3.19
C VAL A 18 -20.41 -13.35 2.42
N PRO A 19 -20.20 -12.11 1.93
CA PRO A 19 -21.12 -11.44 1.02
C PRO A 19 -21.47 -12.25 -0.24
N VAL A 20 -22.77 -12.35 -0.52
CA VAL A 20 -23.31 -12.85 -1.79
C VAL A 20 -23.30 -11.70 -2.77
N CYS A 21 -22.39 -11.78 -3.73
CA CYS A 21 -22.27 -10.78 -4.77
C CYS A 21 -23.10 -11.14 -6.00
N SER A 22 -23.94 -10.20 -6.42
CA SER A 22 -24.51 -10.19 -7.76
C SER A 22 -23.41 -10.04 -8.81
N ASP A 23 -23.73 -10.33 -10.07
CA ASP A 23 -22.85 -10.02 -11.21
C ASP A 23 -22.91 -8.53 -11.55
N ASP A 24 -22.47 -7.72 -10.59
CA ASP A 24 -22.17 -6.31 -10.80
C ASP A 24 -20.70 -6.20 -11.23
N ASP A 25 -20.46 -5.72 -12.45
CA ASP A 25 -19.12 -5.51 -13.03
C ASP A 25 -18.77 -4.02 -13.03
N VAL A 26 -18.79 -3.41 -11.83
CA VAL A 26 -18.30 -2.04 -11.62
C VAL A 26 -16.94 -2.15 -10.93
N PRO A 27 -15.83 -2.22 -11.68
CA PRO A 27 -14.54 -2.50 -11.11
C PRO A 27 -14.06 -1.36 -10.22
N ILE A 28 -13.25 -1.73 -9.22
CA ILE A 28 -12.58 -0.81 -8.31
C ILE A 28 -11.13 -1.22 -8.14
N CYS A 29 -10.27 -0.28 -7.78
CA CYS A 29 -8.90 -0.56 -7.38
C CYS A 29 -8.83 -0.68 -5.87
N GLY A 30 -8.29 -1.79 -5.36
CA GLY A 30 -8.01 -1.98 -3.96
C GLY A 30 -6.73 -1.26 -3.53
N SER A 31 -6.61 -0.99 -2.23
CA SER A 31 -5.42 -0.39 -1.62
C SER A 31 -4.20 -1.32 -1.62
N ASP A 32 -4.36 -2.53 -2.13
CA ASP A 32 -3.33 -3.53 -2.43
C ASP A 32 -2.89 -3.48 -3.91
N GLY A 33 -3.43 -2.56 -4.71
CA GLY A 33 -3.15 -2.44 -6.14
C GLY A 33 -3.81 -3.51 -7.01
N VAL A 34 -4.78 -4.25 -6.47
CA VAL A 34 -5.53 -5.28 -7.20
C VAL A 34 -6.88 -4.73 -7.67
N THR A 35 -7.22 -4.99 -8.94
CA THR A 35 -8.55 -4.68 -9.47
C THR A 35 -9.56 -5.71 -8.97
N TYR A 36 -10.56 -5.26 -8.22
CA TYR A 36 -11.71 -6.07 -7.83
C TYR A 36 -12.87 -5.75 -8.78
N ARG A 37 -13.53 -6.78 -9.31
CA ARG A 37 -14.65 -6.61 -10.25
C ARG A 37 -15.85 -5.85 -9.69
N SER A 38 -15.96 -5.77 -8.36
CA SER A 38 -16.90 -4.92 -7.65
C SER A 38 -16.52 -4.71 -6.19
N GLU A 39 -17.13 -3.70 -5.57
CA GLU A 39 -17.08 -3.44 -4.13
C GLU A 39 -17.46 -4.67 -3.29
N CYS A 40 -18.51 -5.39 -3.71
CA CYS A 40 -18.90 -6.63 -3.04
C CYS A 40 -17.79 -7.69 -3.08
N ARG A 41 -17.09 -7.80 -4.22
CA ARG A 41 -16.02 -8.80 -4.38
C ARG A 41 -14.78 -8.47 -3.56
N LEU A 42 -14.52 -7.18 -3.33
CA LEU A 42 -13.53 -6.74 -2.34
C LEU A 42 -13.97 -7.14 -0.92
N CYS A 43 -15.24 -6.94 -0.55
CA CYS A 43 -15.76 -7.35 0.75
C CYS A 43 -15.70 -8.88 0.96
N ALA A 44 -16.06 -9.66 -0.07
CA ALA A 44 -15.97 -11.12 -0.04
C ALA A 44 -14.53 -11.58 0.15
N TYR A 45 -13.58 -10.98 -0.58
CA TYR A 45 -12.15 -11.25 -0.43
C TYR A 45 -11.66 -10.96 1.00
N ASN A 46 -11.99 -9.80 1.55
CA ASN A 46 -11.64 -9.45 2.92
C ASN A 46 -12.15 -10.47 3.94
N THR A 47 -13.37 -10.97 3.76
CA THR A 47 -13.97 -11.94 4.67
C THR A 47 -13.37 -13.34 4.51
N GLU A 48 -13.19 -13.80 3.27
CA GLU A 48 -12.68 -15.13 2.94
C GLU A 48 -11.22 -15.30 3.36
N TYR A 49 -10.41 -14.25 3.17
CA TYR A 49 -8.97 -14.29 3.45
C TYR A 49 -8.58 -13.58 4.76
N GLY A 50 -9.54 -13.00 5.47
CA GLY A 50 -9.27 -12.23 6.70
C GLY A 50 -8.40 -11.01 6.44
N THR A 51 -8.54 -10.38 5.26
CA THR A 51 -7.80 -9.18 4.87
C THR A 51 -8.63 -7.92 5.13
N ASN A 52 -7.99 -6.75 5.07
CA ASN A 52 -8.66 -5.45 5.23
C ASN A 52 -8.26 -4.51 4.10
N VAL A 53 -8.38 -5.00 2.86
CA VAL A 53 -8.15 -4.19 1.66
C VAL A 53 -9.26 -3.15 1.59
N SER A 54 -8.89 -1.89 1.47
CA SER A 54 -9.83 -0.78 1.28
C SER A 54 -9.95 -0.43 -0.20
N LYS A 55 -11.05 0.19 -0.63
CA LYS A 55 -11.12 0.78 -1.97
C LYS A 55 -10.20 2.00 -2.02
N ASP A 56 -9.25 1.98 -2.95
CA ASP A 56 -8.38 3.11 -3.27
C ASP A 56 -9.13 4.10 -4.18
N HIS A 57 -9.54 3.65 -5.36
CA HIS A 57 -10.32 4.45 -6.30
C HIS A 57 -11.34 3.62 -7.10
N ASP A 58 -12.30 4.30 -7.72
CA ASP A 58 -13.24 3.68 -8.66
C ASP A 58 -12.57 3.36 -10.00
N GLY A 59 -12.99 2.29 -10.66
CA GLY A 59 -12.39 1.77 -11.89
C GLY A 59 -11.23 0.80 -11.64
N GLU A 60 -10.74 0.18 -12.71
CA GLU A 60 -9.61 -0.75 -12.63
C GLU A 60 -8.32 -0.05 -12.19
N CYS A 61 -7.45 -0.77 -11.47
CA CYS A 61 -6.11 -0.30 -11.20
C CYS A 61 -5.39 -0.03 -12.52
N LYS A 62 -4.77 1.15 -12.63
CA LYS A 62 -4.00 1.51 -13.81
C LYS A 62 -2.63 0.86 -13.74
N GLU A 63 -2.20 0.25 -14.85
CA GLU A 63 -0.80 -0.14 -14.98
C GLU A 63 0.10 1.08 -14.79
N ALA A 64 1.25 0.87 -14.15
CA ALA A 64 2.18 1.95 -13.91
C ALA A 64 2.69 2.52 -15.24
N ALA A 65 2.39 3.79 -15.49
CA ALA A 65 2.76 4.46 -16.71
C ALA A 65 4.23 4.88 -16.65
N PRO A 66 5.01 4.69 -17.74
CA PRO A 66 6.31 5.34 -17.85
C PRO A 66 6.11 6.86 -17.85
N VAL A 67 6.99 7.57 -17.15
CA VAL A 67 6.94 9.03 -17.05
C VAL A 67 7.83 9.68 -18.09
N ASP A 68 7.32 10.70 -18.78
CA ASP A 68 8.11 11.51 -19.70
C ASP A 68 8.69 12.73 -18.98
N CYS A 69 9.89 12.57 -18.43
CA CYS A 69 10.56 13.65 -17.71
C CYS A 69 11.02 14.81 -18.60
N SER A 70 11.02 14.64 -19.93
CA SER A 70 11.45 15.65 -20.90
C SER A 70 10.51 16.85 -20.95
N ARG A 71 9.27 16.68 -20.47
CA ARG A 71 8.24 17.73 -20.46
C ARG A 71 8.46 18.78 -19.37
N TYR A 72 9.30 18.49 -18.37
CA TYR A 72 9.56 19.39 -17.25
C TYR A 72 10.75 20.31 -17.53
N PRO A 73 10.64 21.60 -17.19
CA PRO A 73 11.76 22.52 -17.32
C PRO A 73 12.91 22.04 -16.44
N ASN A 74 14.13 22.12 -16.96
CA ASN A 74 15.33 21.67 -16.26
C ASN A 74 16.49 22.65 -16.48
N THR A 75 17.51 22.50 -15.65
CA THR A 75 18.79 23.18 -15.75
C THR A 75 19.92 22.19 -15.51
N THR A 76 21.14 22.56 -15.89
CA THR A 76 22.32 21.72 -15.66
C THR A 76 23.16 22.37 -14.58
N SER A 77 23.43 21.63 -13.50
CA SER A 77 24.36 22.03 -12.45
C SER A 77 25.78 22.16 -12.99
N GLN A 78 26.65 22.84 -12.23
CA GLN A 78 28.08 22.96 -12.54
C GLN A 78 28.78 21.58 -12.65
N GLU A 79 28.24 20.57 -11.99
CA GLU A 79 28.69 19.17 -12.06
C GLU A 79 28.14 18.40 -13.28
N GLY A 80 27.40 19.04 -14.19
CA GLY A 80 26.78 18.39 -15.34
C GLY A 80 25.50 17.61 -15.03
N LYS A 81 24.99 17.66 -13.81
CA LYS A 81 23.75 16.98 -13.39
C LYS A 81 22.52 17.77 -13.82
N VAL A 82 21.54 17.09 -14.41
CA VAL A 82 20.24 17.66 -14.76
C VAL A 82 19.41 17.85 -13.49
N VAL A 83 18.90 19.06 -13.28
CA VAL A 83 18.04 19.44 -12.16
C VAL A 83 16.71 19.91 -12.72
N LEU A 84 15.62 19.22 -12.38
CA LEU A 84 14.27 19.63 -12.77
C LEU A 84 13.79 20.80 -11.90
N LEU A 85 13.07 21.73 -12.52
CA LEU A 85 12.47 22.90 -11.88
C LEU A 85 10.99 22.63 -11.63
N CYS A 86 10.70 21.88 -10.56
CA CYS A 86 9.35 21.46 -10.21
C CYS A 86 8.53 22.58 -9.56
N GLN A 87 7.26 22.64 -9.93
CA GLN A 87 6.28 23.47 -9.23
C GLN A 87 5.81 22.75 -7.96
N LYS A 88 5.35 23.52 -6.98
CA LYS A 88 4.81 22.98 -5.72
C LYS A 88 3.32 22.66 -5.82
N ASP A 89 2.89 22.12 -6.96
CA ASP A 89 1.54 21.59 -7.09
C ASP A 89 1.46 20.22 -6.39
N LEU A 90 0.36 20.01 -5.65
CA LEU A 90 0.13 18.77 -4.92
C LEU A 90 -0.83 17.89 -5.71
N SER A 91 -0.25 17.00 -6.51
CA SER A 91 -0.92 16.06 -7.40
C SER A 91 -0.27 14.68 -7.22
N PRO A 92 -0.49 14.02 -6.07
CA PRO A 92 0.34 12.91 -5.64
C PRO A 92 0.32 11.73 -6.62
N VAL A 93 1.48 11.12 -6.81
CA VAL A 93 1.68 9.92 -7.62
C VAL A 93 2.44 8.87 -6.82
N CYS A 94 2.15 7.61 -7.10
CA CYS A 94 2.82 6.48 -6.50
C CYS A 94 3.84 5.96 -7.51
N GLY A 95 5.13 6.09 -7.21
CA GLY A 95 6.17 5.54 -8.06
C GLY A 95 6.14 4.01 -8.06
N THR A 96 6.69 3.37 -9.10
CA THR A 96 6.87 1.90 -9.11
C THR A 96 7.88 1.39 -8.07
N ASN A 97 8.59 2.31 -7.42
CA ASN A 97 9.38 2.07 -6.21
C ASN A 97 8.59 2.25 -4.91
N TRP A 98 7.26 2.37 -5.00
CA TRP A 98 6.33 2.47 -3.88
C TRP A 98 6.43 3.74 -3.03
N VAL A 99 7.16 4.73 -3.53
CA VAL A 99 7.27 6.05 -2.90
C VAL A 99 6.15 6.94 -3.42
N THR A 100 5.48 7.64 -2.51
CA THR A 100 4.59 8.74 -2.88
C THR A 100 5.43 9.97 -3.21
N TYR A 101 5.18 10.56 -4.37
CA TYR A 101 5.76 11.83 -4.78
C TYR A 101 4.66 12.88 -4.78
N ASP A 102 4.97 14.10 -4.34
CA ASP A 102 4.01 15.22 -4.29
C ASP A 102 3.39 15.50 -5.67
N ASN A 103 4.16 15.26 -6.74
CA ASN A 103 3.72 15.26 -8.12
C ASN A 103 4.69 14.46 -9.02
N GLU A 104 4.30 14.25 -10.28
CA GLU A 104 5.11 13.53 -11.28
C GLU A 104 6.46 14.22 -11.59
N CYS A 105 6.59 15.55 -11.38
CA CYS A 105 7.87 16.24 -11.56
C CYS A 105 8.88 15.79 -10.49
N GLU A 106 8.45 15.68 -9.24
CA GLU A 106 9.31 15.23 -8.13
C GLU A 106 9.78 13.79 -8.32
N LEU A 107 8.91 12.91 -8.85
CA LEU A 107 9.30 11.57 -9.30
C LEU A 107 10.39 11.64 -10.37
N CYS A 108 10.20 12.47 -11.39
CA CYS A 108 11.20 12.68 -12.44
C CYS A 108 12.52 13.27 -11.92
N ALA A 109 12.47 14.20 -10.96
CA ALA A 109 13.67 14.77 -10.34
C ALA A 109 14.48 13.69 -9.62
N ARG A 110 13.80 12.75 -8.94
CA ARG A 110 14.43 11.61 -8.28
C ARG A 110 14.99 10.59 -9.28
N ASN A 111 14.29 10.31 -10.37
CA ASN A 111 14.83 9.51 -11.47
C ASN A 111 16.14 10.10 -12.02
N GLN A 112 16.24 11.42 -12.20
CA GLN A 112 17.48 12.06 -12.66
C GLN A 112 18.59 12.05 -11.60
N ALA A 113 18.25 12.24 -10.32
CA ALA A 113 19.21 12.26 -9.23
C ALA A 113 19.82 10.87 -8.94
N GLU A 114 19.02 9.82 -9.05
CA GLU A 114 19.38 8.44 -8.71
C GLU A 114 19.65 7.56 -9.95
N ASN A 115 19.56 8.13 -11.15
CA ASN A 115 19.57 7.39 -12.43
C ASN A 115 18.50 6.27 -12.46
N GLY A 116 17.33 6.57 -11.88
CA GLY A 116 16.17 5.67 -11.78
C GLY A 116 15.29 5.68 -13.03
N PHE A 117 14.45 4.65 -13.16
CA PHE A 117 13.48 4.49 -14.26
C PHE A 117 12.08 4.16 -13.71
N TRP A 118 11.72 4.81 -12.61
CA TRP A 118 10.44 4.55 -11.94
C TRP A 118 9.30 5.19 -12.73
N GLY A 119 8.30 4.38 -13.09
CA GLY A 119 7.02 4.85 -13.60
C GLY A 119 6.10 5.24 -12.46
N GLN A 120 4.83 5.49 -12.75
CA GLN A 120 3.87 5.92 -11.73
C GLN A 120 2.47 5.35 -11.90
N THR A 121 1.72 5.31 -10.81
CA THR A 121 0.26 5.27 -10.81
C THR A 121 -0.29 6.58 -10.22
N ASN A 122 -1.57 6.85 -10.50
CA ASN A 122 -2.23 8.04 -9.97
C ASN A 122 -2.54 7.87 -8.48
N GLY A 123 -2.35 8.93 -7.69
CA GLY A 123 -2.62 8.91 -6.25
C GLY A 123 -1.40 8.50 -5.42
N PRO A 124 -1.44 8.70 -4.10
CA PRO A 124 -0.36 8.29 -3.21
C PRO A 124 -0.25 6.76 -3.12
N SER A 125 0.91 6.26 -2.69
CA SER A 125 1.03 4.88 -2.23
C SER A 125 0.12 4.65 -1.02
N SER A 126 -0.36 3.40 -0.91
CA SER A 126 -1.18 2.96 0.23
C SER A 126 -0.51 3.34 1.56
N PRO A 127 -1.25 3.84 2.57
CA PRO A 127 -0.71 4.24 3.87
C PRO A 127 0.03 3.12 4.62
N TRP A 128 -0.10 1.88 4.15
CA TRP A 128 0.49 0.68 4.73
C TRP A 128 1.87 0.32 4.14
N GLN A 129 2.39 1.11 3.21
CA GLN A 129 3.74 0.91 2.66
C GLN A 129 4.77 1.58 3.57
N LEU A 130 5.11 0.90 4.66
CA LEU A 130 6.23 1.27 5.53
C LEU A 130 7.54 0.90 4.83
N ASP A 131 8.28 1.94 4.45
CA ASP A 131 9.73 1.98 4.27
C ASP A 131 10.33 0.91 3.33
N ALA A 132 10.28 1.15 2.01
CA ALA A 132 11.16 0.47 1.07
C ALA A 132 12.57 1.08 1.17
N GLU A 133 13.47 0.45 1.94
CA GLU A 133 14.91 0.69 1.75
C GLU A 133 15.44 -0.06 0.50
N PRO A 134 16.50 0.46 -0.14
CA PRO A 134 16.96 0.02 -1.43
C PRO A 134 18.09 -1.01 -1.26
N ASP A 135 17.79 -2.31 -1.27
CA ASP A 135 18.79 -3.28 -1.71
C ASP A 135 18.19 -4.67 -2.01
N ALA A 136 18.09 -4.97 -3.31
CA ALA A 136 18.56 -6.20 -3.96
C ALA A 136 17.72 -6.45 -5.21
N GLY A 137 18.30 -6.14 -6.37
CA GLY A 137 17.73 -6.50 -7.65
C GLY A 137 17.45 -8.01 -7.74
N ARG A 138 16.23 -8.35 -8.10
CA ARG A 138 15.86 -9.50 -8.96
C ARG A 138 14.39 -9.36 -9.33
N GLY A 139 14.11 -9.49 -10.63
CA GLY A 139 12.81 -9.21 -11.24
C GLY A 139 11.64 -9.95 -10.59
N TYR A 140 10.49 -9.28 -10.50
CA TYR A 140 9.30 -9.83 -9.85
C TYR A 140 8.32 -10.38 -10.88
N SER A 141 8.23 -11.72 -10.87
CA SER A 141 7.10 -12.51 -11.37
C SER A 141 6.00 -12.52 -10.30
N TYR A 142 4.73 -12.50 -10.73
CA TYR A 142 3.50 -12.46 -9.93
C TYR A 142 3.29 -13.72 -9.06
N THR A 143 4.20 -14.02 -8.14
CA THR A 143 4.11 -15.20 -7.25
C THR A 143 4.78 -15.00 -5.89
N PHE A 144 4.99 -13.75 -5.47
CA PHE A 144 5.45 -13.40 -4.11
C PHE A 144 4.48 -12.40 -3.47
N ILE A 145 3.21 -12.80 -3.34
CA ILE A 145 2.20 -12.13 -2.48
C ILE A 145 2.01 -12.95 -1.20
N TYR A 146 3.10 -13.49 -0.65
CA TYR A 146 3.09 -14.13 0.65
C TYR A 146 4.28 -13.56 1.42
N PHE A 147 3.99 -13.03 2.61
CA PHE A 147 4.89 -12.31 3.53
C PHE A 147 4.99 -10.79 3.33
N LEU A 148 3.86 -10.07 3.47
CA LEU A 148 3.95 -8.75 4.12
C LEU A 148 4.38 -8.99 5.58
N GLN A 149 5.67 -8.90 5.87
CA GLN A 149 6.19 -8.94 7.22
C GLN A 149 6.39 -7.50 7.72
N VAL A 150 5.89 -7.22 8.92
CA VAL A 150 6.18 -5.97 9.61
C VAL A 150 7.57 -6.09 10.22
N ASP A 151 8.53 -5.33 9.73
CA ASP A 151 9.87 -5.29 10.32
C ASP A 151 9.82 -4.61 11.69
N CYS A 152 10.16 -5.39 12.71
CA CYS A 152 10.24 -4.98 14.10
C CYS A 152 11.69 -5.02 14.64
N SER A 153 12.71 -5.10 13.78
CA SER A 153 14.12 -5.24 14.19
C SER A 153 14.64 -4.07 15.04
N ASP A 154 14.11 -2.86 14.81
CA ASP A 154 14.48 -1.64 15.55
C ASP A 154 13.68 -1.42 16.84
N TYR A 155 12.92 -2.42 17.30
CA TYR A 155 12.08 -2.35 18.49
C TYR A 155 12.69 -3.14 19.65
N PRO A 156 12.39 -2.77 20.91
CA PRO A 156 11.34 -1.85 21.36
C PRO A 156 11.71 -0.36 21.27
N LYS A 157 10.69 0.49 21.08
CA LYS A 157 10.78 1.97 21.13
C LYS A 157 9.89 2.53 22.24
N PRO A 158 10.41 3.40 23.13
CA PRO A 158 9.68 3.86 24.32
C PRO A 158 8.58 4.89 24.01
N VAL A 159 8.63 5.52 22.84
CA VAL A 159 7.67 6.54 22.42
C VAL A 159 7.12 6.14 21.05
N CYS A 160 5.80 6.08 20.95
CA CYS A 160 5.08 5.86 19.70
C CYS A 160 4.33 7.14 19.30
N SER A 161 4.20 7.39 17.99
CA SER A 161 3.29 8.41 17.49
C SER A 161 1.83 8.01 17.75
N SER A 162 0.94 8.99 17.76
CA SER A 162 -0.51 8.79 17.90
C SER A 162 -1.21 8.53 16.56
N ASP A 163 -0.44 8.19 15.52
CA ASP A 163 -1.00 7.90 14.21
C ASP A 163 -1.86 6.64 14.30
N TYR A 164 -3.03 6.69 13.68
CA TYR A 164 -4.01 5.62 13.73
C TYR A 164 -3.99 4.82 12.43
N MET A 165 -3.21 3.74 12.46
CA MET A 165 -3.02 2.76 11.38
C MET A 165 -3.06 1.37 12.01
N PRO A 166 -4.26 0.86 12.36
CA PRO A 166 -4.40 -0.34 13.18
C PRO A 166 -3.90 -1.61 12.49
N VAL A 167 -3.36 -2.56 13.27
CA VAL A 167 -3.02 -3.92 12.81
C VAL A 167 -3.58 -4.96 13.77
N CYS A 168 -4.01 -6.10 13.23
CA CYS A 168 -4.49 -7.25 13.99
C CYS A 168 -3.34 -8.25 14.14
N ALA A 169 -3.02 -8.58 15.38
CA ALA A 169 -2.03 -9.58 15.74
C ALA A 169 -2.60 -11.00 15.72
N SER A 170 -1.71 -12.00 15.70
CA SER A 170 -2.06 -13.43 15.71
C SER A 170 -2.81 -13.88 16.97
N ASP A 171 -2.77 -13.09 18.04
CA ASP A 171 -3.52 -13.29 19.28
C ASP A 171 -4.89 -12.58 19.29
N ASN A 172 -5.35 -12.11 18.13
CA ASN A 172 -6.60 -11.37 17.93
C ASN A 172 -6.64 -10.04 18.71
N SER A 173 -5.48 -9.45 18.99
CA SER A 173 -5.37 -8.11 19.57
C SER A 173 -5.16 -7.04 18.49
N THR A 174 -5.83 -5.90 18.65
CA THR A 174 -5.69 -4.75 17.75
C THR A 174 -4.66 -3.77 18.31
N HIS A 175 -3.63 -3.49 17.54
CA HIS A 175 -2.62 -2.46 17.82
C HIS A 175 -2.91 -1.23 16.99
N THR A 176 -2.76 -0.03 17.54
CA THR A 176 -3.18 1.23 16.87
C THR A 176 -2.25 1.67 15.74
N ASN A 177 -1.00 1.18 15.74
CA ASN A 177 0.02 1.44 14.72
C ASN A 177 1.17 0.43 14.80
N LYS A 178 2.08 0.47 13.81
CA LYS A 178 3.32 -0.32 13.75
C LYS A 178 4.09 -0.29 15.07
N CYS A 179 4.20 0.87 15.70
CA CYS A 179 5.00 1.02 16.90
C CYS A 179 4.41 0.23 18.08
N THR A 180 3.11 0.37 18.33
CA THR A 180 2.43 -0.41 19.37
C THR A 180 2.41 -1.91 19.09
N PHE A 181 2.34 -2.32 17.82
CA PHE A 181 2.46 -3.72 17.41
C PHE A 181 3.87 -4.27 17.64
N CYS A 182 4.90 -3.61 17.11
CA CYS A 182 6.28 -4.11 17.22
C CYS A 182 6.82 -4.09 18.65
N ASN A 183 6.37 -3.16 19.51
CA ASN A 183 6.64 -3.24 20.93
C ASN A 183 6.04 -4.52 21.55
N ALA A 184 4.81 -4.88 21.18
CA ALA A 184 4.19 -6.12 21.65
C ALA A 184 4.88 -7.38 21.08
N VAL A 185 5.34 -7.33 19.84
CA VAL A 185 6.19 -8.40 19.26
C VAL A 185 7.47 -8.56 20.07
N ALA A 186 8.15 -7.47 20.43
CA ALA A 186 9.34 -7.49 21.26
C ALA A 186 9.06 -8.03 22.67
N ASP A 187 7.97 -7.56 23.31
CA ASP A 187 7.55 -8.01 24.64
C ASP A 187 7.16 -9.50 24.68
N SER A 188 6.61 -10.02 23.58
CA SER A 188 6.27 -11.44 23.40
C SER A 188 7.42 -12.30 22.89
N ASN A 189 8.62 -11.73 22.73
CA ASN A 189 9.81 -12.39 22.18
C ASN A 189 9.54 -13.03 20.79
N GLY A 190 8.77 -12.34 19.94
CA GLY A 190 8.45 -12.77 18.58
C GLY A 190 7.32 -13.79 18.47
N THR A 191 6.61 -14.09 19.57
CA THR A 191 5.47 -15.03 19.55
C THR A 191 4.25 -14.42 18.88
N ILE A 192 4.07 -13.10 19.00
CA ILE A 192 3.04 -12.36 18.27
C ILE A 192 3.52 -12.11 16.85
N THR A 193 2.70 -12.49 15.87
CA THR A 193 2.93 -12.20 14.45
C THR A 193 1.78 -11.37 13.89
N LEU A 194 1.99 -10.77 12.72
CA LEU A 194 0.90 -10.08 12.03
C LEU A 194 -0.13 -11.13 11.58
N SER A 195 -1.40 -10.90 11.90
CA SER A 195 -2.53 -11.62 11.31
C SER A 195 -2.92 -10.90 10.01
N HIS A 196 -3.36 -9.65 10.13
CA HIS A 196 -3.66 -8.78 9.00
C HIS A 196 -3.57 -7.30 9.40
N PHE A 197 -3.47 -6.42 8.41
CA PHE A 197 -3.63 -4.98 8.64
C PHE A 197 -5.10 -4.64 8.94
N GLY A 198 -5.37 -3.59 9.71
CA GLY A 198 -6.71 -3.27 10.20
C GLY A 198 -6.94 -3.64 11.66
N LYS A 199 -8.14 -3.34 12.19
CA LYS A 199 -8.56 -3.89 13.48
C LYS A 199 -8.94 -5.36 13.32
N CYS A 200 -8.78 -6.14 14.39
CA CYS A 200 -9.62 -7.29 14.63
C CYS A 200 -11.07 -6.79 14.95
#